data_AF-A0A812UKE1-F1
#
_entry.id   AF-A0A812UKE1-F1
#
_cell.length_a   1.000
_cell.length_b   1.000
_cell.length_c   1.000
_cell.angle_alpha   90.00
_cell.angle_beta   90.00
_cell.angle_gamma   90.00
#
_symmetry.space_group_name_H-M   'P 1'
#
loop_
_entity.id
_entity.type
_entity.pdbx_description
1 polymer ?
#
loop_
_entity_poly.entity_id
_entity_poly.type
_entity_poly.pdbx_seq_one_letter_code
_entity_poly.pdbx_strand_id
1 'polypeptide(L)'
;APPFCQALGVRGHCLGSPCRVQDVVSCLDRYARYEPLDLPGEGRTQEANVRACQQRCASVAACSHFSFFRDGGCHLQDSSAGLVPDEDAFCGPSRCASSSASEPVPEVSSWLIDRSSLPLQVRGSHVLSVDGRRQVLACVNWYGAHMEMLVNNGLNVRSLAEVAHHIVELKFNCVRLPYSLDSLNLSAASIPHPASQLCHNPELQASTPLEIFDSTVQALTDAGLLVVLNNHVSKRGWCCDASDGEGLWYTEDFPESVWLDHLSFLAARYRDNAGVVGFDIRNEIRSTEFETPTWGGGSTDWAEAASKGSRRVLDANPDMLLFISGLEQLVSREICRHGNLTCMGQLCR
;
A
#
# COMPACT_ATOMS: atom_id res chain seq x y z
N ALA A 1 15.79 17.75 -4.38
CA ALA A 1 14.67 16.82 -4.71
C ALA A 1 14.96 16.22 -6.07
N PRO A 2 14.53 14.98 -6.37
CA PRO A 2 14.63 14.44 -7.72
C PRO A 2 13.98 15.40 -8.73
N PRO A 3 14.46 15.47 -9.99
CA PRO A 3 13.95 16.39 -11.01
C PRO A 3 12.42 16.31 -11.20
N PHE A 4 11.85 15.13 -10.94
CA PHE A 4 10.42 14.84 -11.03
C PHE A 4 9.54 15.65 -10.05
N CYS A 5 10.05 15.95 -8.84
CA CYS A 5 9.27 16.64 -7.81
C CYS A 5 9.32 18.18 -7.95
N GLN A 6 10.28 18.73 -8.68
CA GLN A 6 10.37 20.18 -8.92
C GLN A 6 9.38 20.67 -9.99
N ALA A 7 9.05 19.81 -10.97
CA ALA A 7 8.09 20.14 -12.04
C ALA A 7 6.64 20.27 -11.57
N LEU A 8 6.31 19.79 -10.36
CA LEU A 8 4.96 19.87 -9.78
C LEU A 8 4.65 21.21 -9.09
N GLY A 9 5.61 22.14 -8.99
CA GLY A 9 5.33 23.51 -8.54
C GLY A 9 4.77 23.65 -7.12
N VAL A 10 4.92 22.65 -6.24
CA VAL A 10 4.35 22.70 -4.89
C VAL A 10 5.31 23.46 -3.96
N ARG A 11 5.12 24.78 -3.84
CA ARG A 11 5.28 25.41 -2.52
C ARG A 11 4.02 25.04 -1.76
N GLY A 12 4.16 24.18 -0.75
CA GLY A 12 3.07 23.86 0.16
C GLY A 12 2.51 25.15 0.76
N HIS A 13 1.32 25.55 0.30
CA HIS A 13 0.47 26.44 1.05
C HIS A 13 -0.73 25.62 1.52
N CYS A 14 -0.68 25.19 2.77
CA CYS A 14 -1.84 24.77 3.52
C CYS A 14 -2.74 25.99 3.71
N LEU A 15 -3.90 26.04 3.04
CA LEU A 15 -4.94 27.01 3.37
C LEU A 15 -5.83 26.42 4.47
N GLY A 16 -5.30 26.35 5.68
CA GLY A 16 -6.05 25.99 6.89
C GLY A 16 -6.62 24.57 6.94
N SER A 17 -7.17 24.22 8.12
CA SER A 17 -7.74 22.91 8.41
C SER A 17 -9.21 22.81 7.99
N PRO A 18 -9.69 21.63 7.54
CA PRO A 18 -8.92 20.41 7.26
C PRO A 18 -8.32 20.42 5.84
N CYS A 19 -7.06 19.99 5.73
CA CYS A 19 -6.33 19.86 4.46
C CYS A 19 -7.08 18.94 3.49
N ARG A 20 -7.52 19.49 2.36
CA ARG A 20 -7.87 18.74 1.16
C ARG A 20 -6.79 19.01 0.13
N VAL A 21 -6.08 17.97 -0.31
CA VAL A 21 -5.21 18.04 -1.48
C VAL A 21 -6.10 18.46 -2.66
N GLN A 22 -5.92 19.66 -3.20
CA GLN A 22 -6.61 20.05 -4.42
C GLN A 22 -5.89 19.43 -5.61
N ASP A 23 -6.49 18.35 -6.12
CA ASP A 23 -6.63 17.98 -7.52
C ASP A 23 -5.39 18.11 -8.42
N VAL A 24 -4.62 17.02 -8.51
CA VAL A 24 -4.09 16.63 -9.83
C VAL A 24 -5.30 16.45 -10.73
N VAL A 25 -5.32 17.14 -11.86
CA VAL A 25 -6.39 17.05 -12.86
C VAL A 25 -6.56 15.56 -13.21
N SER A 26 -7.73 14.98 -12.91
CA SER A 26 -7.96 13.53 -12.98
C SER A 26 -7.86 12.92 -14.37
N CYS A 27 -7.85 13.76 -15.41
CA CYS A 27 -7.86 13.40 -16.81
C CYS A 27 -6.56 13.75 -17.54
N LEU A 28 -5.42 13.80 -16.84
CA LEU A 28 -4.12 14.08 -17.46
C LEU A 28 -3.47 12.82 -18.02
N ASP A 29 -2.96 12.95 -19.25
CA ASP A 29 -2.01 12.03 -19.83
C ASP A 29 -0.58 12.47 -19.49
N ARG A 30 0.21 11.53 -18.95
CA ARG A 30 1.63 11.72 -18.64
C ARG A 30 2.48 11.22 -19.80
N TYR A 31 3.63 11.85 -19.99
CA TYR A 31 4.62 11.47 -21.02
C TYR A 31 4.09 11.61 -22.45
N ALA A 32 3.25 12.61 -22.66
CA ALA A 32 2.62 12.85 -23.94
C ALA A 32 2.30 14.34 -24.13
N ARG A 33 2.18 14.73 -25.40
CA ARG A 33 1.76 16.05 -25.86
C ARG A 33 0.85 15.94 -27.07
N TYR A 34 0.17 17.02 -27.42
CA TYR A 34 -0.63 17.15 -28.63
C TYR A 34 0.13 17.88 -29.72
N GLU A 35 0.11 17.33 -30.93
CA GLU A 35 0.68 17.93 -32.13
C GLU A 35 -0.36 18.11 -33.25
N PRO A 36 -0.31 19.20 -34.05
CA PRO A 36 0.68 20.27 -34.00
C PRO A 36 0.61 21.12 -32.73
N LEU A 37 1.77 21.61 -32.28
CA LEU A 37 1.84 22.57 -31.17
C LEU A 37 1.24 23.90 -31.63
N ASP A 38 0.55 24.55 -30.70
CA ASP A 38 -0.09 25.87 -30.85
C ASP A 38 -1.30 25.91 -31.79
N LEU A 39 -2.45 26.20 -31.18
CA LEU A 39 -3.63 26.70 -31.86
C LEU A 39 -3.29 28.05 -32.52
N PRO A 40 -3.74 28.32 -33.76
CA PRO A 40 -3.48 29.60 -34.42
C PRO A 40 -3.88 30.81 -33.58
N GLY A 41 -2.92 31.70 -33.31
CA GLY A 41 -3.13 32.89 -32.48
C GLY A 41 -2.90 32.68 -30.97
N GLU A 42 -2.70 31.44 -30.53
CA GLU A 42 -2.47 31.04 -29.15
C GLU A 42 -1.10 30.39 -28.99
N GLY A 43 -0.04 31.18 -29.20
CA GLY A 43 1.33 30.70 -29.02
C GLY A 43 1.63 30.25 -27.59
N ARG A 44 2.81 29.65 -27.42
CA ARG A 44 3.34 29.21 -26.13
C ARG A 44 3.29 30.29 -25.05
N THR A 45 2.69 29.99 -23.91
CA THR A 45 2.75 30.81 -22.69
C THR A 45 3.58 30.13 -21.60
N GLN A 46 3.90 30.87 -20.54
CA GLN A 46 4.45 30.31 -19.31
C GLN A 46 3.35 30.26 -18.26
N GLU A 47 3.01 29.06 -17.80
CA GLU A 47 1.99 28.85 -16.78
C GLU A 47 2.59 28.31 -15.49
N ALA A 48 1.96 28.62 -14.36
CA ALA A 48 2.47 28.25 -13.06
C ALA A 48 2.46 26.72 -12.82
N ASN A 49 1.54 25.99 -13.46
CA ASN A 49 1.37 24.55 -13.36
C ASN A 49 0.42 24.01 -14.45
N VAL A 50 0.31 22.68 -14.52
CA VAL A 50 -0.55 21.96 -15.48
C VAL A 50 -2.03 22.36 -15.38
N ARG A 51 -2.56 22.65 -14.18
CA ARG A 51 -3.94 23.11 -13.98
C ARG A 51 -4.15 24.50 -14.54
N ALA A 52 -3.21 25.42 -14.34
CA ALA A 52 -3.25 26.75 -14.94
C ALA A 52 -3.26 26.66 -16.48
N CYS A 53 -2.45 25.76 -17.06
CA CYS A 53 -2.47 25.49 -18.49
C CYS A 53 -3.81 24.90 -18.97
N GLN A 54 -4.39 23.95 -18.23
CA GLN A 54 -5.74 23.44 -18.52
C GLN A 54 -6.81 24.54 -18.43
N GLN A 55 -6.77 25.38 -17.39
CA GLN A 55 -7.72 26.49 -17.21
C GLN A 55 -7.60 27.53 -18.33
N ARG A 56 -6.38 27.79 -18.81
CA ARG A 56 -6.15 28.59 -20.01
C ARG A 56 -6.79 27.94 -21.23
N CYS A 57 -6.60 26.63 -21.42
CA CYS A 57 -7.31 25.92 -22.49
C CYS A 57 -8.84 26.04 -22.34
N ALA A 58 -9.36 25.88 -21.12
CA ALA A 58 -10.79 25.98 -20.83
C ALA A 58 -11.40 27.36 -21.11
N SER A 59 -10.60 28.42 -21.20
CA SER A 59 -11.03 29.80 -21.49
C SER A 59 -10.92 30.16 -22.98
N VAL A 60 -10.21 29.36 -23.78
CA VAL A 60 -10.06 29.54 -25.22
C VAL A 60 -11.06 28.64 -25.94
N ALA A 61 -12.04 29.25 -26.61
CA ALA A 61 -13.17 28.53 -27.21
C ALA A 61 -12.77 27.45 -28.24
N ALA A 62 -11.65 27.63 -28.94
CA ALA A 62 -11.15 26.67 -29.92
C ALA A 62 -10.15 25.65 -29.33
N CYS A 63 -9.80 25.75 -28.04
CA CYS A 63 -8.90 24.81 -27.39
C CYS A 63 -9.64 23.55 -26.95
N SER A 64 -9.23 22.42 -27.50
CA SER A 64 -9.74 21.09 -27.11
C SER A 64 -8.74 20.35 -26.21
N HIS A 65 -7.45 20.58 -26.44
CA HIS A 65 -6.36 19.93 -25.71
C HIS A 65 -5.29 20.95 -25.32
N PHE A 66 -4.51 20.63 -24.30
CA PHE A 66 -3.34 21.42 -23.94
C PHE A 66 -2.12 20.52 -23.77
N SER A 67 -0.93 21.09 -23.89
CA SER A 67 0.34 20.43 -23.55
C SER A 67 1.18 21.34 -22.68
N PHE A 68 1.54 20.85 -21.49
CA PHE A 68 2.31 21.55 -20.49
C PHE A 68 3.68 20.87 -20.31
N PHE A 69 4.74 21.62 -20.54
CA PHE A 69 6.12 21.16 -20.47
C PHE A 69 6.74 21.51 -19.11
N ARG A 70 7.74 20.72 -18.70
CA ARG A 70 8.43 20.88 -17.39
C ARG A 70 9.09 22.23 -17.17
N ASP A 71 9.35 22.98 -18.23
CA ASP A 71 9.91 24.33 -18.16
C ASP A 71 8.85 25.43 -17.97
N GLY A 72 7.60 25.05 -17.73
CA GLY A 72 6.45 25.94 -17.56
C GLY A 72 5.72 26.26 -18.87
N GLY A 73 6.21 25.74 -20.01
CA GLY A 73 5.63 26.00 -21.31
C GLY A 73 4.23 25.41 -21.45
N CYS A 74 3.24 26.25 -21.75
CA CYS A 74 1.88 25.83 -22.02
C CYS A 74 1.53 26.11 -23.49
N HIS A 75 1.14 25.04 -24.18
CA HIS A 75 0.62 25.07 -25.54
C HIS A 75 -0.85 24.67 -25.51
N LEU A 76 -1.65 25.32 -26.35
CA LEU A 76 -3.06 25.01 -26.56
C LEU A 76 -3.22 24.37 -27.93
N GLN A 77 -4.13 23.43 -28.08
CA GLN A 77 -4.35 22.70 -29.32
C GLN A 77 -5.84 22.53 -29.59
N ASP A 78 -6.24 22.55 -30.86
CA ASP A 78 -7.61 22.23 -31.27
C ASP A 78 -7.87 20.71 -31.27
N SER A 79 -9.10 20.35 -31.62
CA SER A 79 -9.57 18.96 -31.68
C SER A 79 -8.93 18.12 -32.79
N SER A 80 -8.16 18.72 -33.70
CA SER A 80 -7.47 18.00 -34.77
C SER A 80 -6.08 17.51 -34.35
N ALA A 81 -5.56 17.98 -33.21
CA ALA A 81 -4.25 17.59 -32.73
C ALA A 81 -4.22 16.13 -32.28
N GLY A 82 -3.17 15.42 -32.70
CA GLY A 82 -2.91 14.03 -32.33
C GLY A 82 -2.00 13.94 -31.11
N LEU A 83 -2.22 12.90 -30.30
CA LEU A 83 -1.40 12.60 -29.14
C LEU A 83 -0.08 11.94 -29.57
N VAL A 84 1.04 12.46 -29.09
CA VAL A 84 2.40 11.99 -29.38
C VAL A 84 3.17 11.81 -28.06
N PRO A 85 3.97 10.73 -27.90
CA PRO A 85 4.81 10.56 -26.71
C PRO A 85 5.84 11.68 -26.55
N ASP A 86 5.97 12.19 -25.33
CA ASP A 86 6.97 13.19 -24.95
C ASP A 86 7.24 13.09 -23.44
N GLU A 87 8.42 12.63 -23.06
CA GLU A 87 8.76 12.34 -21.66
C GLU A 87 8.71 13.57 -20.73
N ASP A 88 8.78 14.77 -21.30
CA ASP A 88 8.83 16.03 -20.57
C ASP A 88 7.50 16.80 -20.59
N ALA A 89 6.43 16.18 -21.10
CA ALA A 89 5.12 16.80 -21.22
C ALA A 89 4.01 16.10 -20.40
N PHE A 90 3.08 16.94 -19.95
CA PHE A 90 1.76 16.55 -19.47
C PHE A 90 0.74 17.13 -20.43
N CYS A 91 -0.31 16.39 -20.75
CA CYS A 91 -1.37 16.91 -21.59
C CYS A 91 -2.74 16.41 -21.14
N GLY A 92 -3.80 16.96 -21.73
CA GLY A 92 -5.15 16.56 -21.40
C GLY A 92 -6.19 17.43 -22.09
N PRO A 93 -7.48 17.16 -21.85
CA PRO A 93 -8.56 17.94 -22.42
C PRO A 93 -8.66 19.32 -21.75
N SER A 94 -9.31 20.27 -22.43
CA SER A 94 -9.59 21.62 -21.91
C SER A 94 -10.34 21.61 -20.58
N ARG A 95 -11.17 20.59 -20.33
CA ARG A 95 -11.83 20.33 -19.04
C ARG A 95 -11.91 18.82 -18.85
N CYS A 96 -11.71 18.33 -17.63
CA CYS A 96 -12.12 16.97 -17.33
C CYS A 96 -13.64 16.87 -17.44
N ALA A 97 -14.14 15.75 -17.97
CA ALA A 97 -15.55 15.44 -17.89
C ALA A 97 -15.97 15.48 -16.40
N SER A 98 -16.91 16.38 -16.06
CA SER A 98 -17.63 16.27 -14.81
C SER A 98 -18.42 14.96 -14.89
N SER A 99 -18.23 14.05 -13.94
CA SER A 99 -19.05 12.86 -13.80
C SER A 99 -20.51 13.25 -13.52
N SER A 100 -21.26 13.55 -14.58
CA SER A 100 -22.71 13.70 -14.51
C SER A 100 -23.35 12.37 -14.87
N ALA A 101 -24.01 11.79 -13.86
CA ALA A 101 -24.67 10.49 -13.85
C ALA A 101 -23.71 9.30 -13.99
N SER A 102 -23.79 8.45 -12.98
CA SER A 102 -23.33 7.06 -12.97
C SER A 102 -23.39 6.41 -14.35
N GLU A 103 -22.27 6.39 -15.06
CA GLU A 103 -21.88 5.14 -15.67
C GLU A 103 -21.75 4.13 -14.52
N PRO A 104 -22.27 2.90 -14.67
CA PRO A 104 -21.99 1.90 -13.67
C PRO A 104 -20.47 1.86 -13.55
N VAL A 105 -19.96 2.11 -12.33
CA VAL A 105 -18.66 1.59 -11.94
C VAL A 105 -18.64 0.18 -12.51
N PRO A 106 -17.70 -0.19 -13.40
CA PRO A 106 -17.68 -1.53 -13.99
C PRO A 106 -17.90 -2.48 -12.83
N GLU A 107 -19.02 -3.23 -12.85
CA GLU A 107 -19.64 -3.88 -11.68
C GLU A 107 -18.61 -4.04 -10.58
N VAL A 108 -18.72 -3.26 -9.47
CA VAL A 108 -17.76 -3.40 -8.37
C VAL A 108 -17.60 -4.88 -8.13
N SER A 109 -16.36 -5.25 -8.33
CA SER A 109 -15.92 -6.51 -8.89
C SER A 109 -16.58 -7.69 -8.22
N SER A 110 -17.33 -8.50 -8.98
CA SER A 110 -17.94 -9.73 -8.46
C SER A 110 -16.95 -10.69 -7.77
N TRP A 111 -15.64 -10.46 -7.95
CA TRP A 111 -14.53 -11.18 -7.33
C TRP A 111 -13.96 -10.56 -6.04
N LEU A 112 -14.27 -9.29 -5.72
CA LEU A 112 -13.94 -8.71 -4.43
C LEU A 112 -14.87 -9.29 -3.35
N ILE A 113 -14.35 -9.34 -2.12
CA ILE A 113 -15.09 -9.86 -0.97
C ILE A 113 -15.85 -8.69 -0.34
N ASP A 114 -17.18 -8.75 -0.40
CA ASP A 114 -18.06 -7.72 0.17
C ASP A 114 -17.83 -7.57 1.69
N ARG A 115 -17.84 -6.33 2.18
CA ARG A 115 -17.69 -6.02 3.61
C ARG A 115 -18.75 -6.69 4.48
N SER A 116 -19.97 -6.86 3.98
CA SER A 116 -21.05 -7.59 4.65
C SER A 116 -20.78 -9.09 4.79
N SER A 117 -19.81 -9.63 4.05
CA SER A 117 -19.38 -11.03 4.12
C SER A 117 -18.27 -11.28 5.17
N LEU A 118 -17.83 -10.23 5.87
CA LEU A 118 -16.78 -10.26 6.91
C LEU A 118 -17.40 -10.32 8.32
N PRO A 119 -16.68 -10.83 9.34
CA PRO A 119 -15.31 -11.35 9.29
C PRO A 119 -15.20 -12.75 8.69
N LEU A 120 -14.03 -13.07 8.15
CA LEU A 120 -13.75 -14.39 7.57
C LEU A 120 -13.49 -15.44 8.67
N GLN A 121 -13.84 -16.69 8.41
CA GLN A 121 -13.67 -17.83 9.33
C GLN A 121 -12.94 -18.98 8.63
N VAL A 122 -12.29 -19.85 9.40
CA VAL A 122 -11.66 -21.06 8.88
C VAL A 122 -12.52 -22.27 9.24
N ARG A 123 -12.81 -23.13 8.25
CA ARG A 123 -13.38 -24.47 8.50
C ARG A 123 -12.63 -25.51 7.68
N GLY A 124 -11.91 -26.40 8.37
CA GLY A 124 -10.97 -27.29 7.72
C GLY A 124 -9.91 -26.47 6.97
N SER A 125 -9.72 -26.74 5.69
CA SER A 125 -8.78 -26.01 4.82
C SER A 125 -9.40 -24.82 4.07
N HIS A 126 -10.64 -24.44 4.39
CA HIS A 126 -11.36 -23.39 3.68
C HIS A 126 -11.49 -22.13 4.53
N VAL A 127 -11.23 -20.98 3.89
CA VAL A 127 -11.64 -19.67 4.39
C VAL A 127 -13.08 -19.43 3.91
N LEU A 128 -13.97 -19.08 4.82
CA LEU A 128 -15.39 -18.86 4.59
C LEU A 128 -15.77 -17.45 5.00
N SER A 129 -16.70 -16.83 4.28
CA SER A 129 -17.44 -15.65 4.73
C SER A 129 -18.49 -16.01 5.78
N VAL A 130 -19.08 -15.00 6.42
CA VAL A 130 -20.13 -15.18 7.46
C VAL A 130 -21.37 -15.92 6.96
N ASP A 131 -21.65 -15.87 5.66
CA ASP A 131 -22.75 -16.59 5.00
C ASP A 131 -22.37 -18.01 4.57
N GLY A 132 -21.17 -18.47 4.90
CA GLY A 132 -20.70 -19.83 4.63
C GLY A 132 -20.15 -20.04 3.21
N ARG A 133 -20.06 -19.01 2.38
CA ARG A 133 -19.42 -19.13 1.05
C ARG A 133 -17.91 -19.22 1.18
N ARG A 134 -17.30 -20.11 0.39
CA ARG A 134 -15.84 -20.22 0.31
C ARG A 134 -15.25 -18.97 -0.33
N GLN A 135 -14.24 -18.42 0.32
CA GLN A 135 -13.45 -17.28 -0.14
C GLN A 135 -12.05 -17.74 -0.51
N VAL A 136 -11.46 -17.10 -1.52
CA VAL A 136 -10.07 -17.29 -1.93
C VAL A 136 -9.37 -15.95 -1.82
N LEU A 137 -8.28 -15.92 -1.07
CA LEU A 137 -7.43 -14.74 -0.93
C LEU A 137 -6.39 -14.74 -2.06
N ALA A 138 -6.58 -13.87 -3.04
CA ALA A 138 -5.62 -13.59 -4.10
C ALA A 138 -4.89 -12.30 -3.72
N CYS A 139 -3.79 -12.44 -2.98
CA CYS A 139 -3.07 -11.30 -2.43
C CYS A 139 -1.80 -10.93 -3.22
N VAL A 140 -1.44 -9.66 -3.14
CA VAL A 140 -0.07 -9.17 -3.42
C VAL A 140 0.65 -8.77 -2.13
N ASN A 141 1.97 -8.66 -2.17
CA ASN A 141 2.75 -8.02 -1.12
C ASN A 141 3.05 -6.58 -1.53
N TRP A 142 2.78 -5.60 -0.65
CA TRP A 142 3.20 -4.21 -0.87
C TRP A 142 4.21 -3.78 0.19
N TYR A 143 5.48 -4.08 -0.08
CA TYR A 143 6.59 -3.84 0.83
C TYR A 143 7.08 -2.38 0.83
N GLY A 144 7.99 -2.06 1.77
CA GLY A 144 8.61 -0.74 1.92
C GLY A 144 8.49 -0.18 3.33
N ALA A 145 7.31 -0.29 3.96
CA ALA A 145 7.09 0.30 5.29
C ALA A 145 7.93 -0.36 6.40
N HIS A 146 8.34 -1.61 6.22
CA HIS A 146 9.28 -2.32 7.10
C HIS A 146 10.75 -1.98 6.85
N MET A 147 11.05 -1.15 5.85
CA MET A 147 12.41 -0.85 5.41
C MET A 147 12.86 0.51 5.93
N GLU A 148 14.11 0.88 5.63
CA GLU A 148 14.76 2.10 6.12
C GLU A 148 14.05 3.38 5.68
N MET A 149 13.27 3.31 4.59
CA MET A 149 12.49 4.44 4.09
C MET A 149 11.19 4.66 4.86
N LEU A 150 10.75 3.69 5.67
CA LEU A 150 9.59 3.79 6.58
C LEU A 150 8.26 4.13 5.90
N VAL A 151 8.18 3.97 4.58
CA VAL A 151 6.99 4.18 3.75
C VAL A 151 6.88 3.07 2.72
N ASN A 152 5.68 2.73 2.28
CA ASN A 152 5.51 1.76 1.20
C ASN A 152 6.22 2.24 -0.07
N ASN A 153 6.88 1.33 -0.79
CA ASN A 153 7.61 1.68 -1.99
C ASN A 153 6.65 2.11 -3.11
N GLY A 154 7.09 3.07 -3.93
CA GLY A 154 6.32 3.58 -5.07
C GLY A 154 5.52 4.86 -4.79
N LEU A 155 5.48 5.35 -3.54
CA LEU A 155 4.80 6.61 -3.19
C LEU A 155 5.48 7.88 -3.71
N ASN A 156 6.71 7.74 -4.21
CA ASN A 156 7.42 8.75 -4.97
C ASN A 156 7.01 8.80 -6.45
N VAL A 157 6.14 7.87 -6.91
CA VAL A 157 5.71 7.71 -8.31
C VAL A 157 4.18 7.76 -8.45
N ARG A 158 3.43 7.32 -7.44
CA ARG A 158 1.96 7.26 -7.42
C ARG A 158 1.40 7.59 -6.04
N SER A 159 0.15 8.05 -6.00
CA SER A 159 -0.60 8.20 -4.76
C SER A 159 -0.99 6.82 -4.19
N LEU A 160 -1.33 6.77 -2.90
CA LEU A 160 -1.85 5.57 -2.25
C LEU A 160 -3.07 4.99 -2.97
N ALA A 161 -4.02 5.86 -3.36
CA ALA A 161 -5.25 5.48 -4.04
C ALA A 161 -4.98 4.90 -5.44
N GLU A 162 -4.08 5.51 -6.22
CA GLU A 162 -3.70 4.98 -7.55
C GLU A 162 -3.12 3.56 -7.45
N VAL A 163 -2.25 3.29 -6.46
CA VAL A 163 -1.69 1.95 -6.26
C VAL A 163 -2.78 0.96 -5.85
N ALA A 164 -3.66 1.33 -4.91
CA ALA A 164 -4.76 0.48 -4.46
C ALA A 164 -5.70 0.12 -5.63
N HIS A 165 -6.09 1.11 -6.46
CA HIS A 165 -6.92 0.86 -7.64
C HIS A 165 -6.22 -0.04 -8.67
N HIS A 166 -4.93 0.15 -8.90
CA HIS A 166 -4.17 -0.72 -9.82
C HIS A 166 -4.17 -2.18 -9.32
N ILE A 167 -4.01 -2.42 -8.02
CA ILE A 167 -4.08 -3.78 -7.44
C ILE A 167 -5.46 -4.42 -7.72
N VAL A 168 -6.55 -3.65 -7.62
CA VAL A 168 -7.91 -4.11 -7.96
C VAL A 168 -8.04 -4.41 -9.46
N GLU A 169 -7.50 -3.56 -10.33
CA GLU A 169 -7.51 -3.75 -11.80
C GLU A 169 -6.80 -5.04 -12.21
N LEU A 170 -5.70 -5.37 -11.51
CA LEU A 170 -4.95 -6.62 -11.66
C LEU A 170 -5.66 -7.85 -11.07
N LYS A 171 -6.89 -7.70 -10.58
CA LYS A 171 -7.75 -8.77 -10.05
C LYS A 171 -7.27 -9.40 -8.75
N PHE A 172 -6.47 -8.69 -7.97
CA PHE A 172 -6.19 -9.08 -6.58
C PHE A 172 -7.31 -8.57 -5.66
N ASN A 173 -7.55 -9.29 -4.57
CA ASN A 173 -8.56 -8.94 -3.58
C ASN A 173 -7.99 -8.68 -2.18
N CYS A 174 -6.67 -8.82 -2.01
CA CYS A 174 -6.02 -8.54 -0.75
C CYS A 174 -4.57 -8.08 -0.90
N VAL A 175 -4.04 -7.47 0.16
CA VAL A 175 -2.65 -7.06 0.28
C VAL A 175 -2.09 -7.57 1.60
N ARG A 176 -1.00 -8.34 1.52
CA ARG A 176 -0.11 -8.58 2.64
C ARG A 176 0.76 -7.35 2.81
N LEU A 177 0.68 -6.70 3.97
CA LEU A 177 1.25 -5.38 4.22
C LEU A 177 2.36 -5.47 5.29
N PRO A 178 3.63 -5.56 4.86
CA PRO A 178 4.77 -5.73 5.75
C PRO A 178 5.08 -4.45 6.56
N TYR A 179 5.34 -4.60 7.85
CA TYR A 179 5.84 -3.54 8.75
C TYR A 179 6.99 -4.06 9.63
N SER A 180 7.77 -3.15 10.23
CA SER A 180 8.79 -3.48 11.23
C SER A 180 8.34 -3.09 12.64
N LEU A 181 8.80 -3.78 13.69
CA LEU A 181 8.38 -3.44 15.06
C LEU A 181 8.83 -2.02 15.43
N ASP A 182 10.05 -1.63 15.07
CA ASP A 182 10.60 -0.31 15.40
C ASP A 182 9.82 0.84 14.74
N SER A 183 9.27 0.66 13.53
CA SER A 183 8.57 1.72 12.80
C SER A 183 7.34 2.26 13.53
N LEU A 184 6.73 1.46 14.41
CA LEU A 184 5.49 1.82 15.10
C LEU A 184 5.65 2.96 16.12
N ASN A 185 6.87 3.18 16.61
CA ASN A 185 7.18 4.15 17.67
C ASN A 185 8.07 5.32 17.20
N LEU A 186 8.26 5.45 15.88
CA LEU A 186 9.11 6.50 15.32
C LEU A 186 8.33 7.81 15.08
N SER A 187 9.07 8.91 15.16
CA SER A 187 8.53 10.23 14.79
C SER A 187 8.61 10.48 13.29
N ALA A 188 7.88 11.47 12.79
CA ALA A 188 7.97 11.91 11.39
C ALA A 188 9.40 12.30 10.97
N ALA A 189 10.22 12.79 11.91
CA ALA A 189 11.61 13.16 11.66
C ALA A 189 12.52 11.95 11.31
N SER A 190 12.06 10.73 11.56
CA SER A 190 12.79 9.50 11.22
C SER A 190 12.70 9.12 9.74
N ILE A 191 11.75 9.69 9.00
CA ILE A 191 11.55 9.39 7.58
C ILE A 191 12.63 10.11 6.74
N PRO A 192 13.43 9.37 5.95
CA PRO A 192 14.41 10.01 5.08
C PRO A 192 13.75 10.71 3.89
N HIS A 193 14.07 11.99 3.68
CA HIS A 193 13.63 12.77 2.53
C HIS A 193 12.12 12.69 2.21
N PRO A 194 11.22 12.98 3.17
CA PRO A 194 9.78 12.76 3.03
C PRO A 194 9.18 13.51 1.83
N ALA A 195 9.67 14.71 1.53
CA ALA A 195 9.23 15.48 0.35
C ALA A 195 9.45 14.76 -0.98
N SER A 196 10.48 13.92 -1.09
CA SER A 196 10.70 13.09 -2.29
C SER A 196 9.99 11.75 -2.22
N GLN A 197 9.88 11.15 -1.04
CA GLN A 197 9.25 9.84 -0.85
C GLN A 197 7.72 9.91 -0.97
N LEU A 198 7.13 11.04 -0.62
CA LEU A 198 5.68 11.27 -0.56
C LEU A 198 5.28 12.45 -1.44
N CYS A 199 5.95 12.66 -2.57
CA CYS A 199 5.64 13.78 -3.45
C CYS A 199 4.24 13.66 -4.09
N HIS A 200 3.71 12.43 -4.21
CA HIS A 200 2.34 12.16 -4.65
C HIS A 200 1.32 12.05 -3.50
N ASN A 201 1.77 12.21 -2.26
CA ASN A 201 0.94 12.18 -1.05
C ASN A 201 1.40 13.31 -0.11
N PRO A 202 1.37 14.58 -0.55
CA PRO A 202 1.99 15.71 0.16
C PRO A 202 1.42 15.93 1.56
N GLU A 203 0.16 15.56 1.79
CA GLU A 203 -0.52 15.59 3.08
C GLU A 203 0.14 14.68 4.14
N LEU A 204 0.89 13.67 3.70
CA LEU A 204 1.56 12.71 4.59
C LEU A 204 3.01 13.08 4.92
N GLN A 205 3.55 14.16 4.35
CA GLN A 205 4.97 14.50 4.53
C GLN A 205 5.35 14.87 5.97
N ALA A 206 4.37 15.25 6.79
CA ALA A 206 4.56 15.54 8.21
C ALA A 206 4.09 14.40 9.13
N SER A 207 3.60 13.29 8.55
CA SER A 207 3.09 12.15 9.27
C SER A 207 4.22 11.25 9.79
N THR A 208 3.97 10.61 10.92
CA THR A 208 4.80 9.52 11.43
C THR A 208 4.72 8.29 10.52
N PRO A 209 5.68 7.35 10.57
CA PRO A 209 5.60 6.10 9.81
C PRO A 209 4.31 5.32 10.07
N LEU A 210 3.84 5.30 11.33
CA LEU A 210 2.58 4.64 11.68
C LEU A 210 1.36 5.32 11.04
N GLU A 211 1.29 6.66 11.04
CA GLU A 211 0.20 7.40 10.38
C GLU A 211 0.18 7.21 8.85
N ILE A 212 1.36 7.06 8.23
CA ILE A 212 1.46 6.72 6.81
C ILE A 212 0.96 5.31 6.58
N PHE A 213 1.36 4.37 7.44
CA PHE A 213 0.89 2.98 7.37
C PHE A 213 -0.63 2.89 7.55
N ASP A 214 -1.22 3.66 8.47
CA ASP A 214 -2.68 3.79 8.63
C ASP A 214 -3.35 4.30 7.35
N SER A 215 -2.76 5.33 6.72
CA SER A 215 -3.27 5.90 5.48
C SER A 215 -3.19 4.89 4.33
N THR A 216 -2.14 4.06 4.29
CA THR A 216 -2.03 2.94 3.36
C THR A 216 -3.13 1.89 3.60
N VAL A 217 -3.35 1.48 4.84
CA VAL A 217 -4.43 0.55 5.19
C VAL A 217 -5.79 1.12 4.79
N GLN A 218 -6.04 2.40 5.06
CA GLN A 218 -7.29 3.06 4.70
C GLN A 218 -7.47 3.09 3.18
N ALA A 219 -6.48 3.52 2.40
CA ALA A 219 -6.56 3.56 0.95
C ALA A 219 -6.83 2.19 0.32
N LEU A 220 -6.20 1.13 0.84
CA LEU A 220 -6.44 -0.25 0.41
C LEU A 220 -7.88 -0.68 0.72
N THR A 221 -8.34 -0.39 1.93
CA THR A 221 -9.67 -0.82 2.37
C THR A 221 -10.81 0.00 1.74
N ASP A 222 -10.60 1.26 1.42
CA ASP A 222 -11.52 2.10 0.63
C ASP A 222 -11.65 1.60 -0.80
N ALA A 223 -10.58 1.06 -1.39
CA ALA A 223 -10.61 0.40 -2.69
C ALA A 223 -11.27 -0.99 -2.67
N GLY A 224 -11.76 -1.45 -1.51
CA GLY A 224 -12.41 -2.76 -1.34
C GLY A 224 -11.44 -3.93 -1.18
N LEU A 225 -10.12 -3.69 -1.09
CA LEU A 225 -9.15 -4.74 -0.82
C LEU A 225 -9.22 -5.16 0.65
N LEU A 226 -8.89 -6.41 0.93
CA LEU A 226 -8.60 -6.88 2.27
C LEU A 226 -7.13 -6.65 2.61
N VAL A 227 -6.81 -6.44 3.88
CA VAL A 227 -5.44 -6.26 4.37
C VAL A 227 -5.08 -7.39 5.33
N VAL A 228 -3.92 -7.98 5.11
CA VAL A 228 -3.25 -8.89 6.04
C VAL A 228 -2.01 -8.18 6.55
N LEU A 229 -2.03 -7.78 7.83
CA LEU A 229 -0.87 -7.16 8.47
C LEU A 229 0.25 -8.19 8.57
N ASN A 230 1.49 -7.79 8.32
CA ASN A 230 2.61 -8.71 8.42
C ASN A 230 3.76 -8.12 9.23
N ASN A 231 4.05 -8.70 10.39
CA ASN A 231 5.29 -8.38 11.10
C ASN A 231 6.47 -8.99 10.34
N HIS A 232 7.14 -8.15 9.56
CA HIS A 232 8.16 -8.59 8.62
C HIS A 232 9.53 -8.73 9.25
N VAL A 233 9.91 -7.75 10.06
CA VAL A 233 11.18 -7.68 10.78
C VAL A 233 10.97 -6.96 12.11
N SER A 234 11.90 -7.14 13.03
CA SER A 234 11.91 -6.44 14.32
C SER A 234 12.47 -5.03 14.11
N LYS A 235 13.64 -4.95 13.49
CA LYS A 235 14.28 -3.69 13.11
C LYS A 235 14.17 -3.47 11.61
N ARG A 236 13.83 -2.25 11.20
CA ARG A 236 13.69 -1.91 9.77
C ARG A 236 14.93 -2.30 8.96
N GLY A 237 14.72 -2.90 7.79
CA GLY A 237 15.79 -3.34 6.90
C GLY A 237 15.34 -4.39 5.88
N TRP A 238 16.28 -4.79 5.02
CA TRP A 238 16.10 -5.95 4.14
C TRP A 238 16.30 -7.26 4.91
N CYS A 239 15.50 -8.26 4.54
CA CYS A 239 15.63 -9.66 4.93
C CYS A 239 15.51 -10.52 3.66
N CYS A 240 15.72 -11.83 3.61
CA CYS A 240 15.70 -12.77 4.71
C CYS A 240 16.89 -13.73 4.58
N ASP A 241 18.10 -13.21 4.73
CA ASP A 241 19.31 -14.01 4.63
C ASP A 241 19.69 -14.62 5.99
N ALA A 242 20.75 -15.43 6.01
CA ALA A 242 21.18 -16.13 7.23
C ALA A 242 21.82 -15.20 8.28
N SER A 243 22.13 -13.95 7.92
CA SER A 243 22.92 -13.00 8.72
C SER A 243 22.13 -11.78 9.22
N ASP A 244 20.86 -11.62 8.83
CA ASP A 244 20.06 -10.45 9.19
C ASP A 244 19.57 -10.43 10.65
N GLY A 245 19.68 -11.55 11.38
CA GLY A 245 19.22 -11.66 12.77
C GLY A 245 17.71 -11.71 12.95
N GLU A 246 16.94 -11.91 11.87
CA GLU A 246 15.47 -11.92 11.85
C GLU A 246 14.91 -13.35 11.67
N GLY A 247 15.65 -14.37 12.13
CA GLY A 247 15.27 -15.79 12.03
C GLY A 247 14.23 -16.24 13.06
N LEU A 248 14.19 -15.58 14.22
CA LEU A 248 13.22 -15.82 15.30
C LEU A 248 12.23 -14.65 15.43
N TRP A 249 11.28 -14.75 16.36
CA TRP A 249 10.31 -13.70 16.71
C TRP A 249 10.83 -12.69 17.74
N TYR A 250 12.07 -12.84 18.18
CA TYR A 250 12.74 -11.94 19.11
C TYR A 250 14.20 -11.72 18.70
N THR A 251 14.78 -10.63 19.19
CA THR A 251 16.21 -10.34 19.18
C THR A 251 16.62 -9.78 20.55
N GLU A 252 17.90 -9.47 20.75
CA GLU A 252 18.35 -8.78 21.97
C GLU A 252 17.68 -7.40 22.15
N ASP A 253 17.57 -6.64 21.07
CA ASP A 253 16.93 -5.30 21.06
C ASP A 253 15.39 -5.38 21.10
N PHE A 254 14.81 -6.50 20.63
CA PHE A 254 13.38 -6.72 20.52
C PHE A 254 12.98 -8.05 21.16
N PRO A 255 12.86 -8.11 22.50
CA PRO A 255 12.47 -9.34 23.20
C PRO A 255 11.03 -9.76 22.85
N GLU A 256 10.70 -11.04 23.08
CA GLU A 256 9.36 -11.61 22.81
C GLU A 256 8.22 -10.74 23.37
N SER A 257 8.41 -10.15 24.56
CA SER A 257 7.40 -9.27 25.16
C SER A 257 7.05 -8.07 24.28
N VAL A 258 8.05 -7.44 23.64
CA VAL A 258 7.84 -6.30 22.73
C VAL A 258 7.08 -6.76 21.49
N TRP A 259 7.46 -7.90 20.92
CA TRP A 259 6.73 -8.50 19.79
C TRP A 259 5.25 -8.76 20.14
N LEU A 260 4.98 -9.42 21.27
CA LEU A 260 3.63 -9.70 21.74
C LEU A 260 2.78 -8.44 21.99
N ASP A 261 3.38 -7.41 22.57
CA ASP A 261 2.71 -6.14 22.83
C ASP A 261 2.39 -5.39 21.52
N HIS A 262 3.29 -5.44 20.53
CA HIS A 262 3.08 -4.82 19.22
C HIS A 262 1.99 -5.55 18.40
N LEU A 263 1.95 -6.89 18.45
CA LEU A 263 0.86 -7.66 17.84
C LEU A 263 -0.49 -7.24 18.43
N SER A 264 -0.58 -7.17 19.77
CA SER A 264 -1.77 -6.72 20.47
C SER A 264 -2.15 -5.28 20.10
N PHE A 265 -1.17 -4.39 19.99
CA PHE A 265 -1.37 -2.98 19.66
C PHE A 265 -1.95 -2.79 18.26
N LEU A 266 -1.35 -3.39 17.22
CA LEU A 266 -1.86 -3.25 15.86
C LEU A 266 -3.20 -3.95 15.65
N ALA A 267 -3.41 -5.12 16.27
CA ALA A 267 -4.70 -5.81 16.22
C ALA A 267 -5.82 -4.93 16.79
N ALA A 268 -5.57 -4.29 17.94
CA ALA A 268 -6.50 -3.34 18.54
C ALA A 268 -6.68 -2.08 17.69
N ARG A 269 -5.59 -1.52 17.13
CA ARG A 269 -5.60 -0.30 16.32
C ARG A 269 -6.52 -0.41 15.11
N TYR A 270 -6.55 -1.57 14.45
CA TYR A 270 -7.35 -1.78 13.25
C TYR A 270 -8.66 -2.54 13.50
N ARG A 271 -9.09 -2.67 14.76
CA ARG A 271 -10.32 -3.42 15.11
C ARG A 271 -11.56 -2.91 14.38
N ASP A 272 -11.68 -1.59 14.24
CA ASP A 272 -12.87 -0.97 13.64
C ASP A 272 -12.78 -0.86 12.10
N ASN A 273 -11.65 -1.26 11.49
CA ASN A 273 -11.52 -1.38 10.04
C ASN A 273 -11.78 -2.83 9.63
N ALA A 274 -13.02 -3.12 9.25
CA ALA A 274 -13.45 -4.46 8.83
C ALA A 274 -12.65 -5.01 7.64
N GLY A 275 -11.93 -4.17 6.88
CA GLY A 275 -11.07 -4.62 5.81
C GLY A 275 -9.70 -5.13 6.22
N VAL A 276 -9.30 -4.95 7.47
CA VAL A 276 -8.13 -5.63 8.02
C VAL A 276 -8.58 -6.97 8.57
N VAL A 277 -8.37 -8.02 7.78
CA VAL A 277 -8.98 -9.34 7.99
C VAL A 277 -8.03 -10.36 8.62
N GLY A 278 -6.75 -10.05 8.71
CA GLY A 278 -5.81 -10.99 9.26
C GLY A 278 -4.44 -10.44 9.60
N PHE A 279 -3.68 -11.32 10.25
CA PHE A 279 -2.37 -11.01 10.80
C PHE A 279 -1.42 -12.18 10.52
N ASP A 280 -0.42 -11.93 9.69
CA ASP A 280 0.79 -12.74 9.57
C ASP A 280 1.75 -12.32 10.68
N ILE A 281 1.72 -13.09 11.76
CA ILE A 281 2.28 -12.69 13.06
C ILE A 281 3.81 -12.59 13.06
N ARG A 282 4.49 -13.26 12.12
CA ARG A 282 5.94 -13.19 11.94
C ARG A 282 6.37 -13.79 10.60
N ASN A 283 7.08 -13.00 9.81
CA ASN A 283 7.63 -13.41 8.53
C ASN A 283 8.77 -14.43 8.68
N GLU A 284 8.69 -15.51 7.91
CA GLU A 284 9.81 -16.41 7.55
C GLU A 284 10.73 -16.82 8.72
N ILE A 285 10.14 -17.43 9.74
CA ILE A 285 10.90 -18.11 10.80
C ILE A 285 11.79 -19.18 10.16
N ARG A 286 13.10 -19.04 10.37
CA ARG A 286 14.13 -19.86 9.71
C ARG A 286 15.40 -19.90 10.53
N SER A 287 16.29 -20.84 10.19
CA SER A 287 17.62 -20.86 10.76
C SER A 287 18.45 -19.71 10.24
N THR A 288 19.15 -19.05 11.15
CA THR A 288 20.20 -18.08 10.85
C THR A 288 21.54 -18.64 11.30
N GLU A 289 22.61 -17.89 11.07
CA GLU A 289 23.93 -18.20 11.62
C GLU A 289 23.97 -18.08 13.16
N PHE A 290 22.97 -17.43 13.77
CA PHE A 290 22.89 -17.18 15.20
C PHE A 290 22.00 -18.18 15.93
N GLU A 291 20.87 -18.56 15.33
CA GLU A 291 19.82 -19.32 16.01
C GLU A 291 19.12 -20.29 15.06
N THR A 292 18.55 -21.36 15.64
CA THR A 292 17.74 -22.33 14.89
C THR A 292 16.38 -22.48 15.58
N PRO A 293 15.27 -22.15 14.89
CA PRO A 293 13.93 -22.35 15.42
C PRO A 293 13.58 -23.83 15.49
N THR A 294 12.78 -24.19 16.48
CA THR A 294 12.21 -25.53 16.66
C THR A 294 10.69 -25.48 16.59
N TRP A 295 10.05 -26.64 16.52
CA TRP A 295 8.59 -26.76 16.54
C TRP A 295 8.17 -27.88 17.48
N GLY A 296 7.41 -27.55 18.52
CA GLY A 296 6.89 -28.52 19.49
C GLY A 296 7.90 -28.95 20.56
N GLY A 297 8.87 -28.09 20.88
CA GLY A 297 9.80 -28.25 22.00
C GLY A 297 11.06 -27.40 21.85
N GLY A 298 11.85 -27.28 22.92
CA GLY A 298 13.09 -26.49 22.94
C GLY A 298 12.88 -25.03 23.34
N SER A 299 13.97 -24.27 23.47
CA SER A 299 13.93 -22.85 23.86
C SER A 299 13.54 -21.90 22.73
N THR A 300 13.59 -22.36 21.48
CA THR A 300 13.27 -21.61 20.26
C THR A 300 12.01 -22.15 19.58
N ASP A 301 11.04 -22.62 20.39
CA ASP A 301 9.81 -23.25 19.91
C ASP A 301 8.83 -22.25 19.30
N TRP A 302 8.78 -22.23 17.97
CA TRP A 302 7.87 -21.36 17.23
C TRP A 302 6.39 -21.74 17.44
N ALA A 303 6.06 -23.00 17.69
CA ALA A 303 4.66 -23.39 17.91
C ALA A 303 4.11 -22.79 19.21
N GLU A 304 4.93 -22.76 20.26
CA GLU A 304 4.59 -22.13 21.53
C GLU A 304 4.47 -20.61 21.37
N ALA A 305 5.47 -19.97 20.75
CA ALA A 305 5.48 -18.52 20.55
C ALA A 305 4.34 -18.04 19.64
N ALA A 306 4.08 -18.74 18.54
CA ALA A 306 2.96 -18.48 17.65
C ALA A 306 1.63 -18.58 18.41
N SER A 307 1.48 -19.57 19.30
CA SER A 307 0.27 -19.70 20.13
C SER A 307 0.08 -18.51 21.08
N LYS A 308 1.15 -18.02 21.70
CA LYS A 308 1.13 -16.80 22.53
C LYS A 308 0.76 -15.57 21.72
N GLY A 309 1.44 -15.32 20.60
CA GLY A 309 1.19 -14.18 19.72
C GLY A 309 -0.23 -14.18 19.15
N SER A 310 -0.69 -15.35 18.70
CA SER A 310 -2.06 -15.59 18.22
C SER A 310 -3.12 -15.19 19.25
N ARG A 311 -2.92 -15.60 20.51
CA ARG A 311 -3.84 -15.23 21.60
C ARG A 311 -3.86 -13.72 21.83
N ARG A 312 -2.69 -13.06 21.83
CA ARG A 312 -2.60 -11.60 21.98
C ARG A 312 -3.35 -10.87 20.86
N VAL A 313 -3.24 -11.35 19.62
CA VAL A 313 -4.01 -10.79 18.49
C VAL A 313 -5.51 -11.00 18.69
N LEU A 314 -5.96 -12.22 19.00
CA LEU A 314 -7.40 -12.52 19.11
C LEU A 314 -8.08 -11.87 20.34
N ASP A 315 -7.37 -11.73 21.46
CA ASP A 315 -7.85 -10.98 22.62
C ASP A 315 -8.06 -9.49 22.25
N ALA A 316 -7.17 -8.95 21.41
CA ALA A 316 -7.21 -7.58 20.92
C ALA A 316 -8.07 -7.36 19.67
N ASN A 317 -8.42 -8.41 18.93
CA ASN A 317 -9.35 -8.39 17.81
C ASN A 317 -9.77 -9.84 17.46
N PRO A 318 -10.96 -10.30 17.90
CA PRO A 318 -11.41 -11.68 17.69
C PRO A 318 -11.80 -12.00 16.25
N ASP A 319 -11.79 -11.00 15.36
CA ASP A 319 -12.20 -11.10 13.97
C ASP A 319 -11.06 -11.38 12.99
N MET A 320 -9.82 -11.40 13.47
CA MET A 320 -8.63 -11.66 12.67
C MET A 320 -8.49 -13.14 12.28
N LEU A 321 -8.15 -13.39 11.02
CA LEU A 321 -7.49 -14.61 10.57
C LEU A 321 -6.01 -14.56 10.96
N LEU A 322 -5.47 -15.62 11.55
CA LEU A 322 -4.06 -15.68 11.90
C LEU A 322 -3.30 -16.50 10.87
N PHE A 323 -2.21 -15.96 10.35
CA PHE A 323 -1.30 -16.62 9.42
C PHE A 323 -0.01 -16.96 10.17
N ILE A 324 0.29 -18.26 10.32
CA ILE A 324 1.43 -18.77 11.08
C ILE A 324 2.43 -19.40 10.13
N SER A 325 3.56 -18.75 9.81
CA SER A 325 4.58 -19.34 8.93
C SER A 325 5.09 -20.71 9.43
N GLY A 326 5.46 -21.59 8.50
CA GLY A 326 6.20 -22.82 8.83
C GLY A 326 7.70 -22.58 9.03
N LEU A 327 8.44 -23.65 9.33
CA LEU A 327 9.91 -23.65 9.39
C LEU A 327 10.52 -24.22 8.10
N GLU A 328 11.65 -23.64 7.68
CA GLU A 328 12.41 -24.10 6.50
C GLU A 328 12.90 -25.56 6.61
N GLN A 329 13.24 -26.04 7.82
CA GLN A 329 13.88 -27.35 8.00
C GLN A 329 12.92 -28.56 8.01
N LEU A 330 11.60 -28.37 8.02
CA LEU A 330 10.62 -29.46 8.14
C LEU A 330 10.24 -30.12 6.80
N VAL A 331 11.04 -29.96 5.75
CA VAL A 331 10.81 -30.53 4.40
C VAL A 331 11.26 -32.00 4.29
N SER A 332 11.33 -32.76 5.39
CA SER A 332 11.52 -34.22 5.34
C SER A 332 10.16 -34.92 5.21
N ARG A 333 10.01 -35.73 4.14
CA ARG A 333 8.74 -36.30 3.63
C ARG A 333 8.01 -37.29 4.56
N GLU A 334 8.41 -37.46 5.82
CA GLU A 334 7.87 -38.52 6.70
C GLU A 334 6.81 -38.05 7.71
N ILE A 335 6.62 -36.75 7.94
CA ILE A 335 5.64 -36.24 8.93
C ILE A 335 4.22 -36.09 8.35
N CYS A 336 4.02 -36.33 7.04
CA CYS A 336 2.72 -36.23 6.37
C CYS A 336 1.68 -37.31 6.76
N ARG A 337 1.98 -38.24 7.67
CA ARG A 337 1.08 -39.37 8.02
C ARG A 337 0.35 -39.26 9.37
N HIS A 338 0.72 -38.34 10.26
CA HIS A 338 0.17 -38.32 11.63
C HIS A 338 -0.66 -37.08 11.98
N GLY A 339 -1.23 -36.39 10.99
CA GLY A 339 -2.15 -35.27 11.25
C GLY A 339 -1.47 -33.99 11.74
N ASN A 340 -0.14 -33.90 11.64
CA ASN A 340 0.64 -32.70 11.94
C ASN A 340 1.14 -32.03 10.66
N LEU A 341 0.58 -30.85 10.40
CA LEU A 341 1.23 -29.61 9.96
C LEU A 341 2.03 -29.65 8.64
N THR A 342 1.49 -28.96 7.63
CA THR A 342 2.10 -28.79 6.31
C THR A 342 2.88 -27.47 6.23
N CYS A 343 3.94 -27.45 5.43
CA CYS A 343 4.86 -26.34 5.11
C CYS A 343 4.23 -25.10 4.43
N MET A 344 2.95 -24.82 4.63
CA MET A 344 2.31 -23.56 4.24
C MET A 344 1.61 -23.05 5.47
N GLY A 345 1.80 -21.76 5.76
CA GLY A 345 1.41 -21.22 7.04
C GLY A 345 -0.01 -21.58 7.47
N GLN A 346 -0.21 -21.82 8.77
CA GLN A 346 -1.55 -22.10 9.26
C GLN A 346 -2.40 -20.85 9.13
N LEU A 347 -3.61 -21.03 8.60
CA LEU A 347 -4.73 -20.11 8.83
C LEU A 347 -5.47 -20.59 10.08
N CYS A 348 -5.34 -19.88 11.20
CA CYS A 348 -6.02 -20.21 12.46
C CYS A 348 -7.10 -19.16 12.75
N ARG A 349 -8.34 -19.61 12.96
CA ARG A 349 -9.39 -18.84 13.64
C ARG A 349 -10.34 -19.79 14.36
#